data_AF-A0A2T0TRT6-F1
#
_entry.id   AF-A0A2T0TRT6-F1
#
_cell.length_a   1.000
_cell.length_b   1.000
_cell.length_c   1.000
_cell.angle_alpha   90.00
_cell.angle_beta   90.00
_cell.angle_gamma   90.00
#
_symmetry.space_group_name_H-M   'P 1'
#
loop_
_entity.id
_entity.type
_entity.pdbx_description
1 polymer ?
#
loop_
_entity_poly.entity_id
_entity_poly.type
_entity_poly.pdbx_seq_one_letter_code
_entity_poly.pdbx_strand_id
1 'polypeptide(L)'
;MSELNLPRAADEETPAANVAAASREDDDARVMYAVVDANGTLARGRRAVSAARLGTGTYEVVFRRDVRRSAYVATIGLSGAAGASLPGEITVVGRAGNDRGVFVTTHSSGGAAADLGFHLAVLGADDD
;
A
#
# COMPACT_ATOMS: atom_id res chain seq x y z
N MET A 1 -28.82 -55.30 -33.75
CA MET A 1 -28.18 -54.18 -34.46
C MET A 1 -28.74 -52.91 -33.82
N SER A 2 -27.99 -52.27 -32.93
CA SER A 2 -27.12 -51.12 -33.25
C SER A 2 -27.98 -49.83 -33.19
N GLU A 3 -27.74 -48.81 -32.34
CA GLU A 3 -26.57 -48.43 -31.56
C GLU A 3 -26.96 -47.66 -30.29
N LEU A 4 -26.17 -47.85 -29.23
CA LEU A 4 -26.19 -47.10 -27.99
C LEU A 4 -25.43 -45.78 -28.23
N ASN A 5 -26.13 -44.68 -28.48
CA ASN A 5 -25.51 -43.37 -28.68
C ASN A 5 -25.08 -42.76 -27.34
N LEU A 6 -23.79 -42.86 -27.03
CA LEU A 6 -23.12 -42.24 -25.88
C LEU A 6 -23.36 -40.72 -25.84
N PRO A 7 -23.61 -40.10 -24.67
CA PRO A 7 -23.60 -38.65 -24.56
C PRO A 7 -22.17 -38.13 -24.73
N ARG A 8 -22.01 -37.20 -25.69
CA ARG A 8 -20.79 -36.43 -25.91
C ARG A 8 -20.57 -35.52 -24.70
N ALA A 9 -19.48 -35.74 -23.96
CA ALA A 9 -18.99 -34.80 -22.97
C ALA A 9 -18.36 -33.57 -23.64
N ALA A 10 -18.31 -32.47 -22.86
CA ALA A 10 -17.67 -31.18 -23.09
C ALA A 10 -18.53 -30.12 -23.78
N ASP A 11 -19.13 -29.27 -22.94
CA ASP A 11 -18.88 -27.83 -23.00
C ASP A 11 -18.88 -27.31 -21.56
N GLU A 12 -17.74 -27.43 -20.88
CA GLU A 12 -17.47 -26.53 -19.74
C GLU A 12 -17.18 -25.16 -20.34
N GLU A 13 -18.22 -24.33 -20.38
CA GLU A 13 -18.14 -22.92 -20.72
C GLU A 13 -17.15 -22.26 -19.76
N THR A 14 -15.90 -22.17 -20.20
CA THR A 14 -14.86 -21.39 -19.52
C THR A 14 -15.37 -19.95 -19.55
N PRO A 15 -15.64 -19.28 -18.41
CA PRO A 15 -16.02 -17.89 -18.47
C PRO A 15 -14.81 -17.12 -19.00
N ALA A 16 -14.89 -16.74 -20.27
CA ALA A 16 -13.90 -15.93 -20.95
C ALA A 16 -13.76 -14.65 -20.14
N ALA A 17 -12.64 -14.53 -19.43
CA ALA A 17 -12.29 -13.34 -18.69
C ALA A 17 -12.43 -12.14 -19.61
N ASN A 18 -13.46 -11.34 -19.34
CA ASN A 18 -13.73 -10.06 -19.94
C ASN A 18 -12.68 -9.08 -19.41
N VAL A 19 -11.44 -9.23 -19.87
CA VAL A 19 -10.40 -8.23 -19.71
C VAL A 19 -10.61 -7.22 -20.83
N ALA A 20 -11.60 -6.35 -20.63
CA ALA A 20 -11.70 -5.14 -21.43
C ALA A 20 -10.36 -4.41 -21.27
N ALA A 21 -9.64 -4.25 -22.37
CA ALA A 21 -8.49 -3.37 -22.45
C ALA A 21 -8.99 -1.94 -22.24
N ALA A 22 -9.10 -1.53 -20.98
CA ALA A 22 -9.29 -0.14 -20.62
C ALA A 22 -8.03 0.64 -21.05
N SER A 23 -8.27 1.78 -21.66
CA SER A 23 -7.34 2.70 -22.30
C SER A 23 -6.13 2.97 -21.40
N ARG A 24 -4.93 2.59 -21.83
CA ARG A 24 -3.67 2.79 -21.07
C ARG A 24 -3.17 4.25 -21.04
N GLU A 25 -4.07 5.22 -21.21
CA GLU A 25 -3.71 6.65 -21.22
C GLU A 25 -4.36 7.48 -20.09
N ASP A 26 -5.35 6.96 -19.34
CA ASP A 26 -5.96 7.64 -18.18
C ASP A 26 -5.88 6.84 -16.86
N ASP A 27 -5.21 5.68 -16.87
CA ASP A 27 -5.04 4.81 -15.69
C ASP A 27 -3.59 4.89 -15.17
N ASP A 28 -3.00 6.09 -15.17
CA ASP A 28 -1.67 6.31 -14.59
C ASP A 28 -1.81 6.29 -13.07
N ALA A 29 -1.73 5.09 -12.48
CA ALA A 29 -1.73 4.91 -11.04
C ALA A 29 -0.74 5.90 -10.40
N ARG A 30 -1.26 6.95 -9.76
CA ARG A 30 -0.43 8.08 -9.36
C ARG A 30 0.35 7.72 -8.11
N VAL A 31 1.61 7.37 -8.30
CA VAL A 31 2.52 7.02 -7.20
C VAL A 31 2.80 8.24 -6.32
N MET A 32 2.52 8.07 -5.03
CA MET A 32 2.89 8.98 -3.94
C MET A 32 3.79 8.22 -2.97
N TYR A 33 4.72 8.92 -2.32
CA TYR A 33 5.55 8.27 -1.32
C TYR A 33 6.00 9.24 -0.24
N ALA A 34 6.35 8.69 0.91
CA ALA A 34 6.96 9.37 2.03
C ALA A 34 8.09 8.52 2.61
N VAL A 35 9.18 9.19 2.96
CA VAL A 35 10.27 8.61 3.76
C VAL A 35 10.26 9.35 5.09
N VAL A 36 10.06 8.60 6.16
CA VAL A 36 9.82 9.14 7.50
C VAL A 36 10.89 8.62 8.44
N ASP A 37 11.51 9.53 9.19
CA ASP A 37 12.49 9.19 10.21
C ASP A 37 11.82 8.61 11.46
N ALA A 38 12.57 7.88 12.27
CA ALA A 38 12.04 7.24 13.49
C ALA A 38 11.42 8.22 14.49
N ASN A 39 11.86 9.48 14.51
CA ASN A 39 11.27 10.54 15.34
C ASN A 39 9.94 11.10 14.79
N GLY A 40 9.49 10.63 13.62
CA GLY A 40 8.26 11.04 12.94
C GLY A 40 8.41 12.22 11.99
N THR A 41 9.62 12.69 11.69
CA THR A 41 9.83 13.77 10.71
C THR A 41 9.81 13.24 9.28
N LEU A 42 9.21 14.02 8.37
CA LEU A 42 9.24 13.72 6.95
C LEU A 42 10.61 14.08 6.37
N ALA A 43 11.43 13.08 6.07
CA ALA A 43 12.75 13.28 5.49
C ALA A 43 12.68 13.71 4.01
N ARG A 44 11.75 13.10 3.26
CA ARG A 44 11.44 13.42 1.85
C ARG A 44 10.12 12.76 1.43
N GLY A 45 9.55 13.20 0.33
CA GLY A 45 8.37 12.55 -0.23
C GLY A 45 7.89 13.17 -1.54
N ARG A 46 7.01 12.43 -2.24
CA ARG A 46 6.25 12.93 -3.39
C ARG A 46 4.78 13.02 -3.01
N ARG A 47 4.24 14.25 -3.05
CA ARG A 47 2.87 14.60 -2.62
C ARG A 47 2.57 14.29 -1.14
N ALA A 48 3.56 13.89 -0.35
CA ALA A 48 3.48 13.94 1.11
C ALA A 48 3.47 15.42 1.55
N VAL A 49 2.59 15.75 2.48
CA VAL A 49 2.44 17.08 3.08
C VAL A 49 3.15 17.12 4.41
N SER A 50 2.95 16.10 5.25
CA SER A 50 3.51 16.03 6.58
C SER A 50 3.62 14.59 7.06
N ALA A 51 4.52 14.36 8.01
CA ALA A 51 4.54 13.17 8.84
C ALA A 51 4.61 13.61 10.31
N ALA A 52 4.00 12.84 11.20
CA ALA A 52 4.03 13.08 12.63
C ALA A 52 4.02 11.77 13.41
N ARG A 53 4.74 11.74 14.54
CA ARG A 53 4.66 10.67 15.53
C ARG A 53 3.55 10.98 16.52
N LEU A 54 2.61 10.05 16.68
CA LEU A 54 1.45 10.18 17.58
C LEU A 54 1.71 9.50 18.94
N GLY A 55 2.64 8.57 18.96
CA GLY A 55 3.06 7.78 20.11
C GLY A 55 4.20 6.86 19.72
N THR A 56 4.71 6.07 20.66
CA THR A 56 5.77 5.09 20.37
C THR A 56 5.33 4.13 19.27
N GLY A 57 6.14 4.02 18.22
CA GLY A 57 5.90 3.18 17.06
C GLY A 57 4.61 3.51 16.32
N THR A 58 4.06 4.72 16.46
CA THR A 58 2.78 5.11 15.87
C THR A 58 2.90 6.44 15.15
N TYR A 59 2.53 6.46 13.88
CA TYR A 59 2.74 7.60 12.99
C TYR A 59 1.51 7.92 12.13
N GLU A 60 1.43 9.17 11.71
CA GLU A 60 0.58 9.65 10.64
C GLU A 60 1.42 10.18 9.50
N VAL A 61 1.07 9.81 8.28
CA VAL A 61 1.57 10.45 7.06
C VAL A 61 0.39 11.04 6.30
N VAL A 62 0.44 12.35 6.03
CA VAL A 62 -0.63 13.05 5.29
C VAL A 62 -0.14 13.37 3.89
N PHE A 63 -0.98 13.09 2.88
CA PHE A 63 -0.73 13.39 1.48
C PHE A 63 -1.60 14.55 0.98
N ARG A 64 -1.29 15.05 -0.22
CA ARG A 64 -2.06 16.14 -0.86
C ARG A 64 -3.41 15.69 -1.41
N ARG A 65 -3.57 14.40 -1.71
CA ARG A 65 -4.79 13.81 -2.29
C ARG A 65 -5.47 12.88 -1.31
N ASP A 66 -6.73 12.55 -1.62
CA ASP A 66 -7.44 11.44 -0.99
C ASP A 66 -6.66 10.14 -1.27
N VAL A 67 -6.54 9.31 -0.23
CA VAL A 67 -5.83 8.03 -0.29
C VAL A 67 -6.73 6.84 0.03
N ARG A 68 -8.01 7.05 0.39
CA ARG A 68 -8.91 5.99 0.90
C ARG A 68 -9.03 4.77 -0.02
N ARG A 69 -8.95 4.97 -1.33
CA ARG A 69 -9.03 3.93 -2.37
C ARG A 69 -7.67 3.47 -2.89
N SER A 70 -6.59 3.89 -2.25
CA SER A 70 -5.22 3.55 -2.64
C SER A 70 -4.73 2.27 -1.95
N ALA A 71 -3.79 1.58 -2.59
CA ALA A 71 -2.99 0.56 -1.93
C ALA A 71 -1.82 1.20 -1.16
N TYR A 72 -1.48 0.62 -0.02
CA TYR A 72 -0.39 1.06 0.85
C TYR A 72 0.67 -0.02 0.94
N VAL A 73 1.92 0.33 0.70
CA VAL A 73 3.07 -0.57 0.86
C VAL A 73 4.11 0.15 1.68
N ALA A 74 4.55 -0.45 2.78
CA ALA A 74 5.60 0.14 3.61
C ALA A 74 6.65 -0.88 4.02
N THR A 75 7.87 -0.37 4.22
CA THR A 75 9.02 -1.13 4.70
C THR A 75 9.75 -0.32 5.76
N ILE A 76 10.22 -0.98 6.81
CA ILE A 76 11.14 -0.38 7.77
C ILE A 76 12.47 -0.08 7.09
N GLY A 77 13.03 1.11 7.33
CA GLY A 77 14.26 1.55 6.68
C GLY A 77 14.74 2.92 7.18
N LEU A 78 16.02 3.18 6.98
CA LEU A 78 16.62 4.49 7.29
C LEU A 78 16.41 5.45 6.11
N SER A 79 16.29 6.74 6.42
CA SER A 79 16.22 7.79 5.40
C SER A 79 17.57 8.04 4.71
N GLY A 80 18.68 7.73 5.37
CA GLY A 80 20.04 7.88 4.85
C GLY A 80 20.54 6.69 4.02
N ALA A 81 21.77 6.80 3.53
CA ALA A 81 22.43 5.77 2.71
C ALA A 81 23.46 4.92 3.50
N ALA A 82 23.54 5.08 4.82
CA ALA A 82 24.50 4.40 5.67
C ALA A 82 23.83 3.87 6.94
N GLY A 83 24.36 2.76 7.47
CA GLY A 83 23.79 2.03 8.60
C GLY A 83 22.72 1.02 8.17
N ALA A 84 22.08 0.40 9.17
CA ALA A 84 20.97 -0.52 8.97
C ALA A 84 19.88 -0.20 10.00
N SER A 85 18.62 -0.30 9.58
CA SER A 85 17.51 -0.24 10.53
C SER A 85 17.50 -1.51 11.38
N LEU A 86 17.03 -1.40 12.62
CA LEU A 86 16.69 -2.57 13.42
C LEU A 86 15.57 -3.36 12.73
N PRO A 87 15.58 -4.70 12.84
CA PRO A 87 14.50 -5.53 12.33
C PRO A 87 13.21 -5.28 13.10
N GLY A 88 12.09 -5.51 12.44
CA GLY A 88 10.78 -5.31 13.03
C GLY A 88 9.66 -5.48 12.01
N GLU A 89 8.45 -5.22 12.47
CA GLU A 89 7.22 -5.34 11.71
C GLU A 89 6.57 -3.96 11.53
N ILE A 90 6.02 -3.75 10.35
CA ILE A 90 5.31 -2.52 10.00
C ILE A 90 3.89 -2.86 9.54
N THR A 91 2.91 -2.09 9.99
CA THR A 91 1.54 -2.20 9.52
C THR A 91 1.05 -0.84 9.04
N VAL A 92 0.15 -0.87 8.07
CA VAL A 92 -0.37 0.34 7.43
C VAL A 92 -1.87 0.22 7.22
N VAL A 93 -2.58 1.34 7.40
CA VAL A 93 -4.00 1.47 7.11
C VAL A 93 -4.33 2.93 6.81
N GLY A 94 -5.45 3.19 6.12
CA GLY A 94 -5.96 4.56 5.98
C GLY A 94 -6.27 5.17 7.36
N ARG A 95 -6.04 6.47 7.53
CA ARG A 95 -6.25 7.15 8.80
C ARG A 95 -7.73 7.45 9.01
N ALA A 96 -8.31 6.89 10.07
CA ALA A 96 -9.68 7.21 10.46
C ALA A 96 -9.85 8.71 10.73
N GLY A 97 -10.85 9.33 10.10
CA GLY A 97 -11.12 10.77 10.21
C GLY A 97 -10.23 11.67 9.36
N ASN A 98 -9.30 11.12 8.58
CA ASN A 98 -8.47 11.87 7.64
C ASN A 98 -8.32 11.11 6.31
N ASP A 99 -9.14 11.49 5.33
CA ASP A 99 -9.16 10.86 4.00
C ASP A 99 -7.84 10.98 3.23
N ARG A 100 -6.93 11.86 3.67
CA ARG A 100 -5.60 12.05 3.08
C ARG A 100 -4.48 11.43 3.91
N GLY A 101 -4.83 10.76 5.01
CA GLY A 101 -3.88 10.23 5.98
C GLY A 101 -3.69 8.73 5.85
N VAL A 102 -2.46 8.28 6.08
CA VAL A 102 -2.10 6.89 6.33
C VAL A 102 -1.62 6.77 7.76
N PHE A 103 -2.23 5.85 8.50
CA PHE A 103 -1.80 5.45 9.83
C PHE A 103 -0.79 4.31 9.71
N VAL A 104 0.36 4.48 10.36
CA VAL A 104 1.46 3.52 10.30
C VAL A 104 1.84 3.14 11.71
N THR A 105 2.05 1.85 11.95
CA THR A 105 2.66 1.39 13.20
C THR A 105 3.89 0.54 12.94
N THR A 106 4.87 0.65 13.83
CA THR A 106 6.12 -0.10 13.79
C THR A 106 6.36 -0.78 15.13
N HIS A 107 6.86 -2.01 15.06
CA HIS A 107 7.14 -2.86 16.20
C HIS A 107 8.55 -3.44 16.05
N SER A 108 9.20 -3.73 17.17
CA SER A 108 10.37 -4.61 17.17
C SER A 108 9.95 -6.04 16.88
N SER A 109 10.87 -6.90 16.45
CA SER A 109 10.59 -8.32 16.21
C SER A 109 10.11 -9.13 17.43
N GLY A 110 10.11 -8.53 18.62
CA GLY A 110 9.45 -9.08 19.81
C GLY A 110 7.98 -8.67 19.94
N GLY A 111 7.42 -7.94 18.99
CA GLY A 111 6.04 -7.41 18.99
C GLY A 111 5.83 -6.14 19.81
N ALA A 112 6.86 -5.59 20.44
CA ALA A 112 6.74 -4.35 21.21
C ALA A 112 6.77 -3.13 20.29
N ALA A 113 5.88 -2.16 20.51
CA ALA A 113 5.88 -0.89 19.78
C ALA A 113 7.25 -0.22 19.87
N ALA A 114 7.81 0.16 18.73
CA ALA A 114 9.16 0.69 18.64
C ALA A 114 9.23 1.79 17.58
N ASP A 115 9.95 2.87 17.88
CA ASP A 115 10.13 3.97 16.93
C ASP A 115 11.14 3.58 15.86
N LEU A 116 10.67 3.31 14.64
CA LEU A 116 11.50 2.89 13.51
C LEU A 116 11.19 3.77 12.30
N GLY A 117 12.25 4.14 11.57
CA GLY A 117 12.10 4.84 10.30
C GLY A 117 11.49 3.93 9.24
N PHE A 118 10.82 4.51 8.25
CA PHE A 118 10.17 3.73 7.20
C PHE A 118 10.06 4.47 5.87
N HIS A 119 9.89 3.67 4.82
CA HIS A 119 9.45 4.10 3.50
C HIS A 119 8.00 3.67 3.31
N LEU A 120 7.15 4.58 2.85
CA LEU A 120 5.75 4.35 2.52
C LEU A 120 5.51 4.74 1.06
N ALA A 121 4.97 3.82 0.28
CA ALA A 121 4.42 4.05 -1.04
C ALA A 121 2.89 3.95 -0.98
N VAL A 122 2.23 4.89 -1.65
CA VAL A 122 0.78 4.93 -1.82
C VAL A 122 0.49 4.92 -3.32
N LEU A 123 -0.26 3.91 -3.74
CA LEU A 123 -0.59 3.63 -5.14
C LEU A 123 -2.09 3.84 -5.30
N GLY A 124 -2.48 5.00 -5.84
CA GLY A 124 -3.89 5.32 -6.10
C GLY A 124 -4.21 5.17 -7.58
N ALA A 125 -5.43 4.74 -7.90
CA ALA A 125 -6.02 4.96 -9.21
C ALA A 125 -6.51 6.42 -9.30
N ASP A 126 -6.71 6.94 -10.51
CA ASP A 126 -7.34 8.24 -10.66
C ASP A 126 -8.81 8.17 -10.17
N ASP A 127 -9.22 9.20 -9.42
CA ASP A 127 -10.60 9.36 -9.01
C ASP A 127 -11.31 10.05 -10.19
N ASP A 128 -12.05 9.27 -10.98
CA ASP A 128 -13.09 9.78 -11.89
C ASP A 128 -14.25 10.42 -11.10
#